data_AF-A0A958Y9X4-F1
#
_entry.id   AF-A0A958Y9X4-F1
#
_cell.length_a   1.000
_cell.length_b   1.000
_cell.length_c   1.000
_cell.angle_alpha   90.00
_cell.angle_beta   90.00
_cell.angle_gamma   90.00
#
_symmetry.space_group_name_H-M   'P 1'
#
loop_
_entity.id
_entity.type
_entity.pdbx_description
1 polymer ?
#
loop_
_entity_poly.entity_id
_entity_poly.type
_entity_poly.pdbx_seq_one_letter_code
_entity_poly.pdbx_strand_id
1 'polypeptide(L)'
;LNLTLQSFQKLSASANNLVVKNTDSLSALISNFNQVSQDLAGLSTDLKDIKLSETVANLDSALNNVNTLLDGINKGEGTLGLLMTDDKLYHNLEVATFQLKELLQDFKLNPKRYIHVSVFGKKAEEFEKPEDERE
;
A
#
# COMPACT_ATOMS: atom_id res chain seq x y z
N LEU A 1 56.61 59.31 -38.59
CA LEU A 1 55.28 59.75 -38.10
C LEU A 1 54.17 58.71 -38.31
N ASN A 2 54.08 58.04 -39.48
CA ASN A 2 53.02 57.05 -39.79
C ASN A 2 52.98 55.82 -38.84
N LEU A 3 54.13 55.24 -38.50
CA LEU A 3 54.21 54.03 -37.64
C LEU A 3 53.63 54.23 -36.22
N THR A 4 53.84 55.42 -35.63
CA THR A 4 53.31 55.75 -34.31
C THR A 4 51.79 55.86 -34.34
N LEU A 5 51.22 56.49 -35.38
CA LEU A 5 49.78 56.61 -35.56
C LEU A 5 49.12 55.23 -35.74
N GLN A 6 49.74 54.36 -36.54
CA GLN A 6 49.27 52.97 -36.71
C GLN A 6 49.33 52.18 -35.40
N SER A 7 50.40 52.34 -34.62
CA SER A 7 50.55 51.68 -33.32
C SER A 7 49.50 52.16 -32.32
N PHE A 8 49.21 53.47 -32.30
CA PHE A 8 48.15 54.05 -31.48
C PHE A 8 46.76 53.54 -31.87
N GLN A 9 46.46 53.47 -33.18
CA GLN A 9 45.19 52.92 -33.67
C GLN A 9 45.00 51.46 -33.24
N LYS A 10 46.04 50.62 -33.37
CA LYS A 10 46.01 49.22 -32.93
C LYS A 10 45.81 49.10 -31.41
N LEU A 11 46.50 49.94 -30.64
CA LEU A 11 46.34 49.99 -29.18
C LEU A 11 44.90 50.38 -28.81
N SER A 12 44.37 51.45 -29.39
CA SER A 12 43.01 51.93 -29.13
C SER A 12 41.97 50.87 -29.51
N ALA A 13 42.14 50.19 -30.64
CA ALA A 13 41.27 49.09 -31.03
C ALA A 13 41.35 47.91 -30.05
N SER A 14 42.56 47.57 -29.59
CA SER A 14 42.76 46.50 -28.60
C SER A 14 42.16 46.86 -27.23
N ALA A 15 42.33 48.11 -26.78
CA ALA A 15 41.73 48.61 -25.55
C ALA A 15 40.20 48.60 -25.64
N ASN A 16 39.64 49.07 -26.76
CA ASN A 16 38.20 49.01 -27.00
C ASN A 16 37.69 47.57 -26.97
N ASN A 17 38.38 46.64 -27.63
CA ASN A 17 38.02 45.23 -27.62
C ASN A 17 38.06 44.60 -26.22
N LEU A 18 39.01 44.98 -25.36
CA LEU A 18 39.05 44.53 -23.97
C LEU A 18 37.85 45.03 -23.17
N VAL A 19 37.49 46.30 -23.33
CA VAL A 19 36.31 46.88 -22.67
C VAL A 19 35.05 46.15 -23.11
N VAL A 20 34.84 45.98 -24.42
CA VAL A 20 33.67 45.29 -24.96
C VAL A 20 33.59 43.82 -24.49
N LYS A 21 34.70 43.07 -24.54
CA LYS A 21 34.71 41.68 -24.06
C LYS A 21 34.43 41.56 -22.56
N ASN A 22 34.92 42.51 -21.77
CA ASN A 22 34.65 42.54 -20.33
C ASN A 22 33.20 42.90 -20.04
N THR A 23 32.59 43.84 -20.79
CA THR A 23 31.17 44.14 -20.64
C THR A 23 30.29 42.94 -20.99
N ASP A 24 30.62 42.20 -22.05
CA ASP A 24 29.90 40.98 -22.44
C ASP A 24 30.03 39.90 -21.35
N SER A 25 31.24 39.69 -20.83
CA SER A 25 31.50 38.69 -19.79
C SER A 25 30.79 39.04 -18.48
N LEU A 26 30.80 40.32 -18.07
CA LEU A 26 30.08 40.79 -16.88
C LEU A 26 28.56 40.66 -17.05
N SER A 27 28.03 40.96 -18.24
CA SER A 27 26.61 40.77 -18.55
C SER A 27 26.20 39.31 -18.42
N ALA A 28 27.01 38.39 -18.98
CA ALA A 28 26.77 36.96 -18.85
C ALA A 28 26.82 36.48 -17.38
N LEU A 29 27.79 36.96 -16.59
CA LEU A 29 27.88 36.64 -15.16
C LEU A 29 26.65 37.11 -14.38
N ILE A 30 26.19 38.34 -14.62
CA ILE A 30 24.98 38.88 -13.97
C ILE A 30 23.75 38.06 -14.36
N SER A 31 23.63 37.69 -15.64
CA SER A 31 22.52 36.85 -16.10
C SER A 31 22.54 35.47 -15.44
N ASN A 32 23.71 34.82 -15.35
CA ASN A 32 23.85 33.52 -14.69
C ASN A 32 23.56 33.62 -13.18
N PHE A 33 24.05 34.66 -12.52
CA PHE A 33 23.78 34.90 -11.11
C PHE A 33 22.28 35.08 -10.84
N ASN A 34 21.59 35.86 -11.68
CA ASN A 34 20.15 36.04 -11.58
C ASN A 34 19.40 34.71 -11.77
N GLN A 35 19.83 33.87 -12.71
CA GLN A 35 19.23 32.54 -12.90
C GLN A 35 19.44 31.65 -11.68
N VAL A 36 20.68 31.52 -11.20
CA VAL A 36 21.01 30.72 -10.01
C VAL A 36 20.24 31.21 -8.78
N SER A 37 20.11 32.53 -8.61
CA SER A 37 19.33 33.10 -7.51
C SER A 37 17.83 32.78 -7.62
N GLN A 38 17.28 32.73 -8.84
CA GLN A 38 15.89 32.33 -9.07
C GLN A 38 15.70 30.83 -8.81
N ASP A 39 16.59 29.99 -9.30
CA ASP A 39 16.56 28.54 -9.08
C ASP A 39 16.65 28.22 -7.57
N LEU A 40 17.52 28.92 -6.84
CA LEU A 40 17.64 28.77 -5.38
C LEU A 40 16.38 29.25 -4.65
N ALA A 41 15.75 30.33 -5.10
CA ALA A 41 14.49 30.79 -4.53
C ALA A 41 13.34 29.80 -4.78
N GLY A 42 13.30 29.19 -5.98
CA GLY A 42 12.38 28.11 -6.32
C GLY A 42 12.59 26.90 -5.40
N LEU A 43 13.82 26.39 -5.32
CA LEU A 43 14.17 25.27 -4.45
C LEU A 43 13.83 25.56 -2.97
N SER A 44 14.11 26.77 -2.47
CA SER A 44 13.77 27.15 -1.11
C SER A 44 12.26 27.16 -0.86
N THR A 45 11.46 27.48 -1.88
CA THR A 45 9.99 27.45 -1.80
C THR A 45 9.52 26.01 -1.79
N ASP A 46 10.01 25.18 -2.72
CA ASP A 46 9.67 23.75 -2.78
C ASP A 46 10.01 23.04 -1.46
N LEU A 47 11.20 23.28 -0.89
CA LEU A 47 11.64 22.68 0.37
C LEU A 47 10.77 23.11 1.57
N LYS A 48 10.22 24.33 1.55
CA LYS A 48 9.28 24.79 2.59
C LYS A 48 7.94 24.07 2.48
N ASP A 49 7.53 23.74 1.27
CA ASP A 49 6.25 23.07 1.00
C ASP A 49 6.33 21.54 1.17
N ILE A 50 7.54 20.97 1.27
CA ILE A 50 7.72 19.56 1.66
C ILE A 50 7.27 19.36 3.12
N LYS A 51 6.14 18.67 3.27
CA LYS A 51 5.56 18.27 4.56
C LYS A 51 6.25 17.04 5.17
N LEU A 52 7.59 17.01 5.21
CA LEU A 52 8.35 15.82 5.64
C LEU A 52 7.95 15.35 7.04
N SER A 53 7.76 16.30 7.97
CA SER A 53 7.31 15.98 9.34
C SER A 53 5.93 15.30 9.35
N GLU A 54 5.02 15.73 8.47
CA GLU A 54 3.69 15.12 8.35
C GLU A 54 3.79 13.73 7.73
N THR A 55 4.62 13.54 6.69
CA THR A 55 4.88 12.23 6.09
C THR A 55 5.47 11.25 7.09
N VAL A 56 6.45 11.68 7.88
CA VAL A 56 7.07 10.85 8.93
C VAL A 56 6.05 10.53 10.03
N ALA A 57 5.25 11.49 10.47
CA ALA A 57 4.20 11.25 11.45
C ALA A 57 3.11 10.28 10.94
N ASN A 58 2.69 10.43 9.68
CA ASN A 58 1.73 9.52 9.05
C ASN A 58 2.29 8.10 8.90
N LEU A 59 3.57 7.98 8.55
CA LEU A 59 4.26 6.69 8.47
C LEU A 59 4.35 6.03 9.84
N ASP A 60 4.75 6.77 10.87
CA ASP A 60 4.81 6.27 12.25
C ASP A 60 3.43 5.78 12.73
N SER A 61 2.38 6.55 12.48
CA SER A 61 1.00 6.17 12.79
C SER A 61 0.56 4.89 12.06
N ALA A 62 0.87 4.79 10.75
CA ALA A 62 0.57 3.59 9.97
C ALA A 62 1.29 2.35 10.51
N LEU A 63 2.57 2.47 10.86
CA LEU A 63 3.36 1.39 11.46
C LEU A 63 2.81 0.99 12.83
N ASN A 64 2.41 1.95 13.66
CA ASN A 64 1.78 1.67 14.95
C ASN A 64 0.44 0.93 14.81
N ASN A 65 -0.38 1.29 13.82
CA ASN A 65 -1.62 0.59 13.52
C ASN A 65 -1.37 -0.85 13.05
N VAL A 66 -0.37 -1.05 12.18
CA VAL A 66 0.03 -2.39 11.72
C VAL A 66 0.54 -3.24 12.89
N ASN A 67 1.39 -2.68 13.76
CA ASN A 67 1.88 -3.38 14.93
C ASN A 67 0.72 -3.78 15.86
N THR A 68 -0.24 -2.88 16.09
CA THR A 68 -1.43 -3.16 16.91
C THR A 68 -2.28 -4.28 16.30
N LEU A 69 -2.47 -4.28 14.98
CA LEU A 69 -3.18 -5.34 14.28
C LEU A 69 -2.48 -6.70 14.44
N LEU A 70 -1.16 -6.73 14.22
CA LEU A 70 -0.35 -7.94 14.35
C LEU A 70 -0.33 -8.47 15.78
N ASP A 71 -0.26 -7.59 16.78
CA ASP A 71 -0.38 -7.94 18.19
C ASP A 71 -1.74 -8.55 18.52
N GLY A 72 -2.82 -7.98 17.99
CA GLY A 72 -4.17 -8.53 18.12
C GLY A 72 -4.26 -9.94 17.53
N ILE A 73 -3.73 -10.14 16.31
CA ILE A 73 -3.67 -11.46 15.67
C ILE A 73 -2.89 -12.46 16.53
N ASN A 74 -1.70 -12.10 17.01
CA ASN A 74 -0.87 -12.96 17.84
C ASN A 74 -1.54 -13.33 19.18
N LYS A 75 -2.39 -12.46 19.72
CA LYS A 75 -3.17 -12.70 20.94
C LYS A 75 -4.46 -13.48 20.69
N GLY A 76 -4.78 -13.80 19.43
CA GLY A 76 -6.02 -14.48 19.08
C GLY A 76 -7.25 -13.55 19.08
N GLU A 77 -7.06 -12.23 19.03
CA GLU A 77 -8.13 -11.25 19.04
C GLU A 77 -8.75 -11.09 17.64
N GLY A 78 -10.09 -10.98 17.59
CA GLY A 78 -10.85 -10.89 16.34
C GLY A 78 -10.93 -12.21 15.57
N THR A 79 -11.72 -12.25 14.48
CA THR A 79 -12.01 -13.49 13.74
C THR A 79 -10.76 -14.14 13.13
N LEU A 80 -9.81 -13.33 12.65
CA LEU A 80 -8.54 -13.81 12.09
C LEU A 80 -7.60 -14.33 13.17
N GLY A 81 -7.50 -13.64 14.31
CA GLY A 81 -6.75 -14.11 15.46
C GLY A 81 -7.29 -15.43 15.97
N LEU A 82 -8.60 -15.50 16.26
CA LEU A 82 -9.28 -16.73 16.66
C LEU A 82 -9.04 -17.88 15.67
N LEU A 83 -9.16 -17.63 14.36
CA LEU A 83 -8.88 -18.67 13.36
C LEU A 83 -7.44 -19.20 13.43
N MET A 84 -6.45 -18.35 13.69
CA MET A 84 -5.05 -18.74 13.74
C MET A 84 -4.65 -19.40 15.08
N THR A 85 -5.36 -19.11 16.17
CA THR A 85 -4.96 -19.53 17.52
C THR A 85 -5.92 -20.50 18.21
N ASP A 86 -7.09 -20.78 17.66
CA ASP A 86 -8.15 -21.52 18.38
C ASP A 86 -8.13 -23.04 18.10
N ASP A 87 -7.55 -23.80 19.04
CA ASP A 87 -7.64 -25.27 19.10
C ASP A 87 -9.08 -25.79 19.18
N LYS A 88 -10.01 -24.99 19.72
CA LYS A 88 -11.42 -25.34 19.89
C LYS A 88 -12.16 -25.38 18.56
N LEU A 89 -11.77 -24.55 17.58
CA LEU A 89 -12.28 -24.63 16.22
C LEU A 89 -11.89 -25.95 15.56
N TYR A 90 -10.64 -26.38 15.73
CA TYR A 90 -10.16 -27.67 15.22
C TYR A 90 -10.97 -28.82 15.81
N HIS A 91 -11.20 -28.81 17.12
CA HIS A 91 -11.98 -29.85 17.79
C HIS A 91 -13.46 -29.84 17.39
N ASN A 92 -14.08 -28.66 17.28
CA ASN A 92 -15.46 -28.54 16.80
C ASN A 92 -15.61 -29.02 15.36
N LEU A 93 -14.60 -28.77 14.50
CA LEU A 93 -14.60 -29.25 13.12
C LEU A 93 -14.42 -30.78 13.05
N GLU A 94 -13.57 -31.34 13.91
CA GLU A 94 -13.41 -32.80 14.07
C GLU A 94 -14.74 -33.46 14.48
N VAL A 95 -15.40 -32.93 15.51
CA VAL A 95 -16.71 -33.42 15.98
C VAL A 95 -17.78 -33.28 14.90
N ALA A 96 -17.85 -32.13 14.21
CA ALA A 96 -18.80 -31.93 13.11
C ALA A 96 -18.54 -32.90 11.96
N THR A 97 -17.28 -33.16 11.63
CA THR A 97 -16.89 -34.13 10.58
C THR A 97 -17.24 -35.55 10.99
N PHE A 98 -17.08 -35.89 12.27
CA PHE A 98 -17.50 -37.18 12.83
C PHE A 98 -19.02 -37.35 12.74
N GLN A 99 -19.80 -36.35 13.16
CA GLN A 99 -21.27 -36.37 13.06
C GLN A 99 -21.75 -36.43 11.60
N LEU A 100 -21.10 -35.71 10.69
CA LEU A 100 -21.40 -35.78 9.26
C LEU A 100 -21.12 -37.18 8.71
N LYS A 101 -20.03 -37.82 9.12
CA LYS A 101 -19.73 -39.21 8.75
C LYS A 101 -20.84 -40.15 9.22
N GLU A 102 -21.29 -40.03 10.46
CA GLU A 102 -22.40 -40.83 11.01
C GLU A 102 -23.69 -40.61 10.22
N LEU A 103 -24.00 -39.36 9.89
CA LEU A 103 -25.17 -39.02 9.07
C LEU A 103 -25.10 -39.62 7.67
N LEU A 104 -23.95 -39.52 6.99
CA LEU A 104 -23.74 -40.11 5.66
C LEU A 104 -23.79 -41.64 5.70
N GLN A 105 -23.32 -42.24 6.79
CA GLN A 105 -23.43 -43.66 7.03
C GLN A 105 -24.88 -44.09 7.22
N ASP A 106 -25.66 -43.38 8.04
CA ASP A 106 -27.09 -43.66 8.21
C ASP A 106 -27.87 -43.44 6.91
N PHE A 107 -27.55 -42.40 6.15
CA PHE A 107 -28.14 -42.16 4.84
C PHE A 107 -27.88 -43.31 3.86
N LYS A 108 -26.66 -43.87 3.87
CA LYS A 108 -26.30 -45.04 3.04
C LYS A 108 -27.04 -46.30 3.48
N LEU A 109 -27.19 -46.52 4.79
CA LEU A 109 -27.84 -47.72 5.34
C LEU A 109 -29.38 -47.64 5.28
N ASN A 110 -29.94 -46.43 5.43
CA ASN A 110 -31.36 -46.16 5.56
C ASN A 110 -31.86 -45.07 4.57
N PRO A 111 -31.63 -45.21 3.26
CA PRO A 111 -31.91 -44.14 2.29
C PRO A 111 -33.39 -43.74 2.21
N LYS A 112 -34.31 -44.66 2.56
CA LYS A 112 -35.77 -44.39 2.58
C LYS A 112 -36.18 -43.35 3.64
N ARG A 113 -35.38 -43.13 4.69
CA ARG A 113 -35.64 -42.11 5.72
C ARG A 113 -35.42 -40.68 5.21
N TYR A 114 -34.59 -40.53 4.18
CA TYR A 114 -34.11 -39.21 3.73
C TYR A 114 -34.45 -38.89 2.27
N ILE A 115 -34.76 -39.91 1.46
CA ILE A 115 -35.22 -39.73 0.08
C ILE A 115 -36.62 -40.33 -0.07
N HIS A 116 -37.62 -39.46 -0.19
CA HIS A 116 -38.96 -39.84 -0.59
C HIS A 116 -39.15 -39.57 -2.08
N VAL A 117 -38.92 -40.57 -2.92
CA VAL A 117 -39.20 -40.47 -4.36
C VAL A 117 -40.68 -40.78 -4.58
N SER A 118 -41.52 -39.75 -4.64
CA SER A 118 -42.95 -39.93 -4.96
C SER A 118 -43.12 -40.04 -6.47
N VAL A 119 -43.10 -41.27 -7.00
CA VAL A 119 -43.31 -41.52 -8.43
C VAL A 119 -44.77 -41.52 -8.84
N PHE A 120 -45.73 -41.62 -7.91
CA PHE A 120 -47.15 -41.54 -8.20
C PHE A 120 -47.96 -41.09 -6.97
N GLY A 121 -48.49 -39.86 -7.02
CA GLY A 121 -49.78 -39.41 -6.45
C GLY A 121 -50.21 -39.74 -5.01
N LYS A 122 -49.44 -40.47 -4.20
CA LYS A 122 -49.78 -40.78 -2.81
C LYS A 122 -49.00 -39.90 -1.84
N LYS A 123 -49.73 -39.35 -0.85
CA LYS A 123 -49.17 -38.57 0.27
C LYS A 123 -48.06 -39.36 0.96
N ALA A 124 -46.95 -38.68 1.24
CA ALA A 124 -45.83 -39.25 2.00
C ALA A 124 -46.30 -39.60 3.43
N GLU A 125 -45.88 -40.75 3.95
CA GLU A 125 -46.11 -41.16 5.34
C GLU A 125 -45.35 -40.21 6.28
N GLU A 126 -46.01 -39.80 7.37
CA GLU A 126 -45.45 -38.92 8.39
C GLU A 126 -44.32 -39.63 9.15
N PHE A 127 -43.19 -38.95 9.30
CA PHE A 127 -42.04 -39.49 10.05
C PHE A 127 -42.35 -39.51 11.54
N GLU A 128 -42.53 -40.70 12.12
CA GLU A 128 -42.58 -40.90 13.57
C GLU A 128 -41.16 -40.96 14.14
N LYS A 129 -40.86 -40.03 15.04
CA LYS A 129 -39.55 -39.94 15.70
C LYS A 129 -39.41 -41.12 16.68
N PRO A 130 -38.33 -41.92 16.61
CA PRO A 130 -38.13 -43.01 17.56
C PRO A 130 -37.97 -42.46 18.98
N GLU A 131 -38.57 -43.13 19.96
CA GLU A 131 -38.39 -42.83 21.38
C GLU A 131 -36.91 -43.01 21.75
N ASP A 132 -36.36 -42.01 22.46
CA ASP A 132 -34.93 -41.92 22.76
C ASP A 132 -34.58 -42.94 23.85
N GLU A 133 -33.98 -44.08 23.48
CA GLU A 133 -33.60 -45.16 24.42
C GLU A 133 -32.29 -44.87 25.21
N ARG A 134 -31.90 -43.61 25.41
CA ARG A 134 -30.66 -43.27 26.11
C ARG A 134 -30.91 -42.32 27.29
N GLU A 135 -31.14 -42.90 28.46
CA GLU A 135 -30.80 -42.32 29.76
C GLU A 135 -29.31 -42.49 30.07
#